data_AF-A0A388SN94-F1
#
_entry.id   AF-A0A388SN94-F1
#
_cell.length_a   1.000
_cell.length_b   1.000
_cell.length_c   1.000
_cell.angle_alpha   90.00
_cell.angle_beta   90.00
_cell.angle_gamma   90.00
#
_symmetry.space_group_name_H-M   'P 1'
#
loop_
_entity.id
_entity.type
_entity.pdbx_description
1 polymer ?
#
loop_
_entity_poly.entity_id
_entity_poly.type
_entity_poly.pdbx_seq_one_letter_code
_entity_poly.pdbx_strand_id
1 'polypeptide(L)' 'MKRVNELVRDALRTPFSGLGKPEPLRFDLAGCWSRRIDREHRLVYRLDEKASMLVVLQCRYHY' A
#
# COMPACT_ATOMS: atom_id res chain seq x y z
N MET A 1 -10.67 -3.76 -10.53
CA MET A 1 -9.46 -3.25 -11.24
C MET A 1 -9.24 -1.74 -11.06
N LYS A 2 -10.23 -0.85 -11.26
CA LYS A 2 -10.01 0.62 -11.17
C LYS A 2 -9.45 1.09 -9.82
N ARG A 3 -9.95 0.54 -8.70
CA ARG A 3 -9.58 0.98 -7.34
C ARG A 3 -8.12 0.75 -6.97
N VAL A 4 -7.53 -0.38 -7.36
CA VAL A 4 -6.12 -0.67 -7.06
C VAL A 4 -5.22 0.32 -7.80
N ASN A 5 -5.52 0.62 -9.07
CA ASN A 5 -4.75 1.59 -9.85
C ASN A 5 -4.83 3.00 -9.26
N GLU A 6 -5.98 3.40 -8.72
CA GLU A 6 -6.12 4.67 -7.98
C GLU A 6 -5.24 4.70 -6.73
N LEU A 7 -5.26 3.63 -5.93
CA LEU A 7 -4.45 3.55 -4.72
C LEU A 7 -2.95 3.53 -5.02
N VAL A 8 -2.52 2.85 -6.08
CA VAL A 8 -1.11 2.85 -6.50
C VAL A 8 -0.68 4.25 -6.95
N ARG A 9 -1.50 4.94 -7.75
CA ARG A 9 -1.21 6.33 -8.18
C ARG A 9 -1.14 7.30 -6.99
N ASP A 10 -2.02 7.14 -6.01
CA ASP A 10 -2.03 7.94 -4.79
C ASP A 10 -0.79 7.63 -3.93
N ALA A 11 -0.46 6.36 -3.75
CA ALA A 11 0.71 5.93 -2.97
C ALA A 11 2.05 6.34 -3.60
N LEU A 12 2.12 6.50 -4.92
CA LEU A 12 3.30 7.07 -5.60
C LEU A 12 3.50 8.56 -5.28
N ARG A 13 2.43 9.30 -5.00
CA ARG A 13 2.49 10.75 -4.70
C ARG A 13 2.64 11.02 -3.20
N THR A 14 1.85 10.31 -2.40
CA THR A 14 1.79 10.45 -0.95
C THR A 14 1.84 9.06 -0.31
N PRO A 15 3.02 8.45 -0.14
CA PRO A 15 3.15 7.06 0.29
C PRO A 15 2.52 6.77 1.66
N PHE A 16 2.53 7.71 2.59
CA PHE A 16 2.16 7.47 4.00
C PHE A 16 0.82 8.13 4.39
N SER A 17 0.10 8.73 3.44
CA SER A 17 -1.17 9.40 3.67
C SER A 17 -2.08 9.32 2.43
N GLY A 18 -3.31 9.82 2.54
CA GLY A 18 -4.26 9.85 1.42
C GLY A 18 -5.22 8.66 1.39
N LEU A 19 -5.47 8.13 0.19
CA LEU A 19 -6.57 7.20 -0.08
C LEU A 19 -6.34 5.83 0.55
N GLY A 20 -7.45 5.22 0.99
CA GLY A 20 -7.44 3.86 1.51
C GLY A 20 -6.94 3.73 2.94
N LYS A 21 -6.84 4.81 3.72
CA LYS A 21 -6.38 4.79 5.12
C LYS A 21 -5.04 4.04 5.28
N PRO A 22 -3.92 4.66 4.85
CA PRO A 22 -2.61 4.04 4.96
C PRO A 22 -2.27 3.73 6.41
N GLU A 23 -1.91 2.48 6.68
CA GLU A 23 -1.56 1.98 8.02
C GLU A 23 -0.19 1.29 7.93
N PRO A 24 0.79 1.67 8.77
CA PRO A 24 2.09 0.99 8.82
C PRO A 24 1.92 -0.40 9.42
N LEU A 25 2.53 -1.40 8.79
CA LEU A 25 2.55 -2.77 9.29
C LEU A 25 3.68 -2.97 10.31
N ARG A 26 3.54 -4.00 11.14
CA ARG A 26 4.43 -4.29 12.27
C ARG A 26 5.09 -5.67 12.12
N PHE A 27 6.03 -5.97 13.01
CA PHE A 27 6.75 -7.25 13.10
C PHE A 27 7.47 -7.59 11.79
N ASP A 28 7.23 -8.77 11.20
CA ASP A 28 7.89 -9.23 9.98
C ASP A 28 7.60 -8.34 8.77
N LEU A 29 6.54 -7.53 8.84
CA LEU A 29 6.16 -6.56 7.82
C LEU A 29 6.51 -5.11 8.21
N ALA A 30 7.38 -4.92 9.22
CA ALA A 30 7.89 -3.59 9.54
C ALA A 30 8.51 -2.93 8.29
N GLY A 31 8.18 -1.66 8.08
CA GLY A 31 8.54 -0.91 6.88
C GLY A 31 7.60 -1.12 5.68
N CYS A 32 6.61 -2.01 5.78
CA CYS A 32 5.53 -2.11 4.80
C CYS A 32 4.31 -1.28 5.24
N TRP A 33 3.46 -0.97 4.27
CA TRP A 33 2.26 -0.17 4.42
C TRP A 33 1.07 -0.88 3.80
N SER A 34 -0.09 -0.74 4.44
CA SER A 34 -1.35 -1.30 3.99
C SER A 34 -2.35 -0.20 3.67
N ARG A 35 -3.08 -0.34 2.56
CA ARG A 35 -4.23 0.49 2.19
C ARG A 35 -5.44 -0.38 1.92
N ARG A 36 -6.61 0.09 2.32
CA ARG A 36 -7.91 -0.54 2.08
C ARG A 36 -8.33 -0.38 0.64
N ILE A 37 -8.42 -1.50 -0.07
CA ILE A 37 -9.07 -1.56 -1.39
C ILE A 37 -10.58 -1.52 -1.18
N ASP A 38 -11.07 -2.38 -0.30
CA ASP A 38 -12.45 -2.47 0.16
C ASP A 38 -12.48 -2.93 1.64
N ARG A 39 -13.59 -3.51 2.10
CA ARG A 39 -13.71 -4.00 3.49
C ARG A 39 -12.77 -5.18 3.77
N GLU A 40 -12.56 -6.05 2.79
CA GLU A 40 -11.82 -7.31 2.91
C GLU A 40 -10.38 -7.19 2.39
N HIS A 41 -10.17 -6.55 1.24
CA HIS A 41 -8.89 -6.59 0.55
C HIS A 41 -7.98 -5.42 0.91
N ARG A 42 -6.67 -5.69 0.95
CA ARG A 42 -5.62 -4.70 1.19
C ARG A 42 -4.63 -4.65 0.03
N LEU A 43 -4.17 -3.44 -0.26
CA LEU A 43 -2.96 -3.18 -1.03
C LEU A 43 -1.81 -3.06 -0.03
N VAL A 44 -0.88 -4.00 -0.07
CA VAL A 44 0.32 -3.99 0.75
C VAL A 44 1.52 -3.65 -0.12
N TYR A 45 2.30 -2.66 0.29
CA TYR A 45 3.46 -2.18 -0.44
C TYR A 45 4.57 -1.70 0.49
N ARG A 46 5.77 -1.52 -0.07
CA ARG A 46 6.92 -0.90 0.58
C ARG A 46 7.47 0.19 -0.32
N LEU A 47 7.98 1.27 0.28
CA LEU A 47 8.72 2.30 -0.44
C LEU A 47 10.21 1.95 -0.38
N ASP A 48 10.84 1.86 -1.54
CA ASP A 48 12.30 1.89 -1.66
C ASP A 48 12.72 3.35 -1.90
N GLU A 49 13.18 4.01 -0.84
CA GLU A 49 13.59 5.41 -0.89
C GLU A 49 14.84 5.62 -1.76
N LYS A 50 15.71 4.61 -1.91
CA LYS A 50 16.93 4.73 -2.72
C LYS A 50 16.62 4.66 -4.20
N ALA A 51 15.71 3.76 -4.58
CA ALA A 51 15.29 3.59 -5.97
C ALA A 51 14.09 4.48 -6.35
N SER A 52 13.54 5.25 -5.41
CA SER A 52 12.27 5.99 -5.58
C SER A 52 11.15 5.12 -6.14
N MET A 53 11.09 3.86 -5.70
CA MET A 53 10.19 2.84 -6.26
C MET A 53 9.20 2.35 -5.21
N LEU A 54 7.95 2.13 -5.63
CA LEU A 54 6.93 1.48 -4.82
C LEU A 54 6.85 -0.01 -5.18
N VAL A 55 7.18 -0.87 -4.23
CA VAL A 55 7.16 -2.33 -4.39
C VAL A 55 5.84 -2.87 -3.85
N VAL A 56 4.99 -3.40 -4.73
CA VAL A 56 3.70 -4.01 -4.35
C VAL A 56 3.92 -5.46 -3.95
N LEU A 57 3.52 -5.81 -2.73
CA LEU A 57 3.67 -7.14 -2.15
C LEU A 57 2.37 -7.97 -2.26
N GLN A 58 1.21 -7.32 -2.10
CA GLN A 58 -0.09 -7.97 -2.17
C GLN A 58 -1.18 -6.98 -2.60
N CYS A 59 -2.17 -7.45 -3.35
CA CYS A 59 -3.31 -6.63 -3.78
C CYS A 59 -4.67 -7.38 -3.73
N ARG A 60 -4.72 -8.53 -3.04
CA ARG A 60 -5.92 -9.37 -2.88
C ARG A 60 -5.85 -10.12 -1.55
N TYR A 61 -7.02 -10.29 -0.91
CA TYR A 61 -7.22 -10.84 0.43
C TYR A 61 -6.64 -9.97 1.56
N HIS A 62 -7.05 -10.27 2.79
CA HIS A 62 -6.49 -9.69 4.00
C HIS A 62 -5.25 -10.52 4.41
N TYR A 63 -4.25 -9.88 5.01
CA TYR A 63 -3.25 -10.60 5.80
C TYR A 63 -3.92 -11.22 7.03
#